data_AF-A0A8K0CXY0-F1
#
_entry.id   AF-A0A8K0CXY0-F1
#
_cell.length_a   1.000
_cell.length_b   1.000
_cell.length_c   1.000
_cell.angle_alpha   90.00
_cell.angle_beta   90.00
_cell.angle_gamma   90.00
#
_symmetry.space_group_name_H-M   'P 1'
#
loop_
_entity.id
_entity.type
_entity.pdbx_description
1 polymer ?
#
loop_
_entity_poly.entity_id
_entity_poly.type
_entity_poly.pdbx_seq_one_letter_code
_entity_poly.pdbx_strand_id
1 'polypeptide(L)' 'MNNETYVPVDPRDVPGQVTKFIRIGIADKNDNPPYFDKALYEAEVDENEDIQHTVLTVTAKDHDECE' A
#
# COMPACT_ATOMS: atom_id res chain seq x y z
N MET A 1 -30.02 -44.02 -41.10
CA MET A 1 -29.72 -42.57 -41.07
C MET A 1 -29.37 -42.21 -39.64
N ASN A 2 -28.08 -42.19 -39.32
CA ASN A 2 -27.53 -41.70 -38.05
C ASN A 2 -26.88 -40.35 -38.34
N ASN A 3 -27.47 -39.29 -37.80
CA ASN A 3 -27.03 -37.91 -37.93
C ASN A 3 -26.04 -37.59 -36.81
N GLU A 4 -24.80 -38.03 -36.98
CA GLU A 4 -23.72 -37.72 -36.04
C GLU A 4 -23.42 -36.22 -36.10
N THR A 5 -23.90 -35.49 -35.08
CA THR A 5 -23.60 -34.07 -34.88
C THR A 5 -22.10 -33.93 -34.57
N TYR A 6 -21.33 -33.44 -35.55
CA TYR A 6 -19.93 -33.10 -35.35
C TYR A 6 -19.82 -31.83 -34.51
N VAL A 7 -19.43 -31.97 -33.25
CA VAL A 7 -19.03 -30.83 -32.41
C VAL A 7 -17.54 -30.56 -32.66
N PRO A 8 -17.17 -29.41 -33.26
CA PRO A 8 -15.76 -29.09 -33.46
C PRO A 8 -15.13 -28.88 -32.08
N VAL A 9 -14.29 -29.82 -31.66
CA VAL A 9 -13.42 -29.64 -30.49
C VAL A 9 -12.30 -28.68 -30.88
N ASP A 10 -12.09 -27.64 -30.08
CA ASP A 10 -10.94 -26.76 -30.29
C ASP A 10 -9.67 -27.61 -30.07
N PRO A 11 -8.70 -27.63 -31.00
CA PRO A 11 -7.52 -28.48 -30.89
C PRO A 11 -6.60 -28.12 -29.71
N ARG A 12 -6.86 -27.01 -29.02
CA ARG A 12 -6.16 -26.61 -27.79
C ARG A 12 -6.88 -27.09 -26.52
N ASP A 13 -8.07 -27.66 -26.65
CA ASP A 13 -8.88 -28.20 -25.56
C ASP A 13 -8.47 -29.65 -25.29
N VAL A 14 -7.52 -29.84 -24.38
CA VAL A 14 -7.16 -31.18 -23.88
C VAL A 14 -8.11 -31.57 -22.74
N PRO A 15 -8.85 -32.69 -22.86
CA PRO A 15 -9.83 -33.10 -21.86
C PRO A 15 -9.15 -33.36 -20.52
N GLY A 16 -9.58 -32.63 -19.49
CA GLY A 16 -9.01 -32.68 -18.14
C GLY A 16 -8.09 -31.51 -17.80
N GLN A 17 -7.79 -30.61 -18.75
CA GLN A 17 -7.06 -29.37 -18.44
C GLN A 17 -8.04 -28.22 -18.27
N VAL A 18 -8.03 -27.61 -17.08
CA VAL A 18 -8.79 -26.39 -16.78
C VAL A 18 -7.80 -25.33 -16.36
N THR A 19 -7.67 -24.28 -17.15
CA THR A 19 -6.84 -23.12 -16.79
C THR A 19 -7.65 -22.13 -15.96
N LYS A 20 -7.10 -21.68 -14.83
CA LYS A 20 -7.70 -20.64 -13.99
C LYS A 20 -6.71 -19.49 -13.81
N PHE A 21 -7.21 -18.27 -13.92
CA PHE A 21 -6.43 -17.06 -13.69
C PHE A 21 -6.63 -16.62 -12.24
N ILE A 22 -5.53 -16.48 -11.51
CA ILE A 22 -5.52 -15.95 -10.16
C ILE A 22 -4.92 -14.55 -10.22
N ARG A 23 -5.66 -13.56 -9.71
CA ARG A 23 -5.15 -12.21 -9.53
C ARG A 23 -4.63 -12.07 -8.11
N ILE A 24 -3.34 -11.81 -7.98
CA ILE A 24 -2.68 -11.57 -6.69
C ILE A 24 -2.42 -10.07 -6.60
N GLY A 25 -2.95 -9.42 -5.57
CA GLY A 25 -2.60 -8.06 -5.20
C GLY A 25 -1.62 -8.11 -4.03
N ILE A 26 -0.45 -7.52 -4.19
CA ILE A 26 0.47 -7.28 -3.09
C ILE A 26 0.18 -5.85 -2.63
N ALA A 27 -0.35 -5.71 -1.42
CA ALA A 27 -0.42 -4.41 -0.77
C ALA A 27 0.98 -4.08 -0.27
N ASP A 28 1.45 -2.87 -0.56
CA ASP A 28 2.68 -2.39 0.02
C ASP A 28 2.47 -2.26 1.54
N LYS A 29 3.39 -2.83 2.29
CA LYS A 29 3.40 -2.67 3.74
C LYS A 29 4.20 -1.41 3.98
N ASN A 30 3.65 -0.45 4.72
CA ASN A 30 4.43 0.71 5.15
C ASN A 30 5.58 0.22 6.05
N ASP A 31 6.70 -0.06 5.41
CA ASP A 31 7.97 -0.48 5.98
C ASP A 31 8.86 0.73 6.27
N ASN A 32 8.34 1.95 6.08
CA ASN A 32 9.08 3.19 6.11
C ASN A 32 8.35 4.28 6.92
N PRO A 33 8.05 4.02 8.22
CA PRO A 33 7.28 4.94 9.03
C PRO A 33 7.97 6.30 9.19
N PRO A 34 7.20 7.39 9.44
CA PRO A 34 7.76 8.71 9.57
C PRO A 34 8.69 8.80 10.79
N TYR A 35 9.76 9.59 10.65
CA TYR A 35 10.80 9.76 11.65
C TYR A 35 10.98 11.24 12.01
N PHE A 36 11.47 11.48 13.22
CA PHE A 36 11.86 12.81 13.66
C PHE A 36 13.38 12.98 13.49
N ASP A 37 13.83 14.19 13.14
CA ASP A 37 15.27 14.49 12.99
C ASP A 37 16.05 14.40 14.31
N LYS A 38 15.39 14.67 15.44
CA LYS A 38 16.01 14.62 16.77
C LYS A 38 15.39 13.53 17.62
N ALA A 39 16.23 12.86 18.41
CA ALA A 39 15.79 11.92 19.44
C ALA A 39 15.10 12.63 20.63
N LEU A 40 15.41 13.91 20.87
CA LEU A 40 14.83 14.72 21.93
C LEU A 40 14.64 16.16 21.44
N TYR A 41 13.48 16.73 21.73
CA TYR A 41 13.20 18.15 21.59
C TYR A 41 12.88 18.71 22.97
N GLU A 42 13.61 19.74 23.38
CA GLU A 42 13.43 20.44 24.65
C GLU A 42 13.33 21.94 24.34
N ALA A 43 12.44 22.63 25.05
CA ALA A 43 12.22 24.06 24.94
C ALA A 43 11.81 24.61 26.31
N GLU A 44 12.20 25.86 26.55
CA GLU A 44 11.87 26.61 27.76
C GLU A 44 10.97 27.79 27.37
N VAL A 45 10.06 28.17 28.26
CA VAL A 45 9.12 29.28 28.06
C VAL A 45 9.02 30.08 29.36
N ASP A 46 8.93 31.40 29.25
CA ASP A 46 8.78 32.28 30.42
C ASP A 46 7.38 32.14 31.02
N GLU A 47 7.28 32.32 32.34
CA GLU A 47 6.00 32.22 33.06
C GLU A 47 5.01 33.34 32.69
N ASN A 48 5.50 34.46 32.14
CA ASN A 48 4.71 35.62 31.77
C ASN A 48 4.38 35.68 30.26
N GLU A 49 4.56 34.58 29.52
CA GLU A 49 4.21 34.55 28.11
C GLU A 49 2.70 34.68 27.85
N ASP A 50 2.36 35.25 26.70
CA ASP A 50 0.98 35.56 26.34
C ASP A 50 0.15 34.30 26.03
N ILE A 51 -1.16 34.44 26.06
CA ILE A 51 -2.10 33.35 25.84
C ILE A 51 -2.03 32.96 24.36
N GLN A 52 -1.83 31.67 24.09
CA GLN A 52 -1.58 31.08 22.75
C GLN A 52 -0.13 31.23 22.25
N HIS A 53 0.84 31.49 23.14
CA HIS A 53 2.24 31.36 22.78
C HIS A 53 2.58 29.91 22.35
N THR A 54 3.21 29.76 21.18
CA THR A 54 3.65 28.45 20.68
C THR A 54 5.08 28.18 21.13
N VAL A 55 5.24 27.21 22.03
CA VAL A 55 6.54 26.88 22.65
C VAL A 55 7.43 26.07 21.74
N LEU A 56 6.86 25.11 20.99
CA LEU A 56 7.62 24.22 20.14
C LEU A 56 6.77 23.71 18.98
N THR A 57 7.36 23.72 17.79
CA THR A 57 6.83 23.05 16.60
C THR A 57 7.83 21.98 16.17
N VAL A 58 7.38 20.74 16.07
CA VAL A 58 8.20 19.62 15.59
C VAL A 58 7.65 19.09 14.27
N THR A 59 8.55 18.58 13.43
CA THR A 59 8.21 18.02 12.13
C THR A 59 8.72 16.59 12.07
N ALA A 60 7.85 15.67 11.69
CA ALA A 60 8.23 14.33 11.27
C ALA A 60 8.37 14.31 9.75
N LYS A 61 9.37 13.58 9.26
CA LYS A 61 9.61 13.35 7.84
C LYS A 61 9.27 11.91 7.54
N ASP A 62 8.57 11.70 6.45
CA ASP A 62 8.36 10.36 5.90
C ASP A 62 9.34 10.18 4.72
N HIS A 63 9.90 8.98 4.58
CA HIS A 63 10.80 8.65 3.47
C HIS A 63 10.03 8.16 2.24
N ASP A 64 8.72 7.93 2.36
CA ASP A 64 7.85 7.68 1.22
C ASP A 64 7.66 9.00 0.47
N GLU A 65 8.57 9.19 -0.49
CA GLU A 65 8.47 10.14 -1.58
C GLU A 65 7.10 9.98 -2.25
N CYS A 66 6.23 10.98 -2.10
CA CYS A 66 5.02 11.21 -2.88
C CYS A 66 4.41 9.98 -3.58
N GLU A 67 3.31 9.44 -3.05
CA GLU A 67 2.30 8.83 -3.94
C GLU A 67 1.53 9.92 -4.69
#